data_AF-A0A924RE31-F1
#
_entry.id   AF-A0A924RE31-F1
#
_cell.length_a   1.000
_cell.length_b   1.000
_cell.length_c   1.000
_cell.angle_alpha   90.00
_cell.angle_beta   90.00
_cell.angle_gamma   90.00
#
_symmetry.space_group_name_H-M   'P 1'
#
loop_
_entity.id
_entity.type
_entity.pdbx_description
1 polymer ?
#
loop_
_entity_poly.entity_id
_entity_poly.type
_entity_poly.pdbx_seq_one_letter_code
_entity_poly.pdbx_strand_id
1 'polypeptide(L)'
;MTNAPDNDEVVETTSAKLRTALMAAAQVAQRIARAREQDVREAAAASTQEATELQTRLEAERQVAAALTAPTARDDWWDTATVEDVTSAYEVAHAWEDIDHTLRRDAMRIRNEVSARYGITPDDLTHSGSLNREADAQRAEARQDVGAAVAMSADSAADLTDGGHADSDYQSAVQGREAALWDSAERREQMASDLQGVASAEEIDVRMLVDTGNAKPAREAVNPRVAGSGSSPEPVKAPKVAQRPTQRPSR
;
A
#
# COMPACT_ATOMS: atom_id res chain seq x y z
N MET A 1 -9.66 -6.84 -114.35
CA MET A 1 -10.15 -7.92 -113.47
C MET A 1 -8.98 -8.50 -112.70
N THR A 2 -9.24 -8.94 -111.48
CA THR A 2 -8.36 -9.68 -110.54
C THR A 2 -7.57 -8.78 -109.57
N ASN A 3 -8.24 -8.27 -108.53
CA ASN A 3 -8.40 -8.80 -107.16
C ASN A 3 -7.17 -8.58 -106.26
N ALA A 4 -7.32 -7.62 -105.35
CA ALA A 4 -6.45 -7.41 -104.20
C ALA A 4 -6.82 -8.42 -103.09
N PRO A 5 -5.85 -9.10 -102.46
CA PRO A 5 -6.15 -9.99 -101.35
C PRO A 5 -6.32 -9.23 -100.02
N ASP A 6 -7.48 -9.48 -99.39
CA ASP A 6 -7.72 -9.78 -97.97
C ASP A 6 -7.01 -8.93 -96.90
N ASN A 7 -7.73 -7.90 -96.40
CA ASN A 7 -7.48 -7.25 -95.11
C ASN A 7 -8.64 -7.43 -94.08
N ASP A 8 -9.73 -8.13 -94.44
CA ASP A 8 -10.93 -8.25 -93.60
C ASP A 8 -10.90 -9.46 -92.62
N GLU A 9 -10.09 -10.50 -92.86
CA GLU A 9 -10.08 -11.72 -92.02
C GLU A 9 -9.33 -11.54 -90.68
N VAL A 10 -8.42 -10.56 -90.61
CA VAL A 10 -7.58 -10.30 -89.42
C VAL A 10 -8.32 -9.44 -88.37
N VAL A 11 -9.39 -8.74 -88.77
CA VAL A 11 -10.18 -7.87 -87.88
C VAL A 11 -11.31 -8.65 -87.18
N GLU A 12 -11.91 -9.65 -87.84
CA GLU A 12 -12.97 -10.52 -87.28
C GLU A 12 -12.44 -11.47 -86.19
N THR A 13 -11.26 -12.08 -86.38
CA THR A 13 -10.64 -12.96 -85.37
C THR A 13 -10.08 -12.21 -84.16
N THR A 14 -9.86 -10.90 -84.27
CA THR A 14 -9.44 -10.05 -83.15
C THR A 14 -10.63 -9.64 -82.29
N SER A 15 -11.79 -9.37 -82.89
CA SER A 15 -13.04 -9.02 -82.19
C SER A 15 -13.63 -10.20 -81.38
N ALA A 16 -13.60 -11.42 -81.93
CA ALA A 16 -14.07 -12.62 -81.22
C ALA A 16 -13.19 -12.96 -80.00
N LYS A 17 -11.86 -12.81 -80.14
CA LYS A 17 -10.89 -13.00 -79.05
C LYS A 17 -11.03 -11.89 -78.00
N LEU A 18 -11.28 -10.64 -78.41
CA LEU A 18 -11.52 -9.52 -77.49
C LEU A 18 -12.78 -9.73 -76.63
N ARG A 19 -13.88 -10.19 -77.22
CA ARG A 19 -15.11 -10.49 -76.45
C ARG A 19 -14.89 -11.61 -75.43
N THR A 20 -14.15 -12.64 -75.82
CA THR A 20 -13.82 -13.77 -74.94
C THR A 20 -12.87 -13.35 -73.81
N ALA A 21 -11.89 -12.50 -74.12
CA ALA A 21 -10.99 -11.92 -73.12
C ALA A 21 -11.74 -10.98 -72.14
N LEU A 22 -12.70 -10.18 -72.62
CA LEU A 22 -13.55 -9.34 -71.78
C LEU A 22 -14.47 -10.16 -70.87
N MET A 23 -15.03 -11.28 -71.34
CA MET A 23 -15.82 -12.18 -70.50
C MET A 23 -14.95 -12.87 -69.42
N ALA A 24 -13.74 -13.31 -69.78
CA ALA A 24 -12.79 -13.86 -68.82
C ALA A 24 -12.37 -12.82 -67.77
N ALA A 25 -12.06 -11.58 -68.19
CA ALA A 25 -11.75 -10.47 -67.29
C ALA A 25 -12.95 -10.10 -66.41
N ALA A 26 -14.18 -10.09 -66.94
CA ALA A 26 -15.39 -9.85 -66.17
C ALA A 26 -15.62 -10.94 -65.11
N GLN A 27 -15.35 -12.21 -65.44
CA GLN A 27 -15.45 -13.33 -64.50
C GLN A 27 -14.40 -13.23 -63.38
N VAL A 28 -13.19 -12.78 -63.70
CA VAL A 28 -12.13 -12.51 -62.71
C VAL A 28 -12.49 -11.30 -61.83
N ALA A 29 -12.98 -10.20 -62.41
CA ALA A 29 -13.44 -9.03 -61.68
C ALA A 29 -14.60 -9.37 -60.73
N GLN A 30 -15.55 -10.20 -61.16
CA GLN A 30 -16.65 -10.69 -60.34
C GLN A 30 -16.16 -11.54 -59.14
N ARG A 31 -15.11 -12.36 -59.32
CA ARG A 31 -14.52 -13.13 -58.22
C ARG A 31 -13.81 -12.25 -57.20
N ILE A 32 -13.06 -11.24 -57.65
CA ILE A 32 -12.38 -10.28 -56.78
C ILE A 32 -13.38 -9.44 -55.97
N ALA A 33 -14.48 -9.01 -56.60
CA ALA A 33 -15.55 -8.29 -55.92
C ALA A 33 -16.20 -9.13 -54.80
N ARG A 34 -16.45 -10.42 -55.04
CA ARG A 34 -16.99 -11.35 -54.03
C ARG A 34 -16.00 -11.62 -52.89
N ALA A 35 -14.71 -11.76 -53.20
CA ALA A 35 -13.68 -11.95 -52.17
C ALA A 35 -13.57 -10.71 -51.26
N ARG A 36 -13.51 -9.51 -51.85
CA ARG A 36 -13.54 -8.24 -51.10
C ARG A 36 -14.78 -8.11 -50.21
N GLU A 37 -15.94 -8.51 -50.73
CA GLU A 37 -17.19 -8.47 -49.95
C GLU A 37 -17.18 -9.48 -48.80
N GLN A 38 -16.59 -10.66 -49.00
CA GLN A 38 -16.39 -11.64 -47.93
C GLN A 38 -15.43 -11.12 -46.86
N ASP A 39 -14.27 -10.60 -47.25
CA ASP A 39 -13.29 -10.01 -46.32
C ASP A 39 -13.92 -8.89 -45.48
N VAL A 40 -14.72 -8.02 -46.09
CA VAL A 40 -15.44 -6.93 -45.38
C VAL A 40 -16.50 -7.48 -44.44
N ARG A 41 -17.26 -8.51 -44.86
CA ARG A 41 -18.27 -9.15 -43.99
C ARG A 41 -17.64 -9.87 -42.81
N GLU A 42 -16.52 -10.57 -43.03
CA GLU A 42 -15.77 -11.26 -41.98
C GLU A 42 -15.19 -10.25 -40.99
N ALA A 43 -14.58 -9.16 -41.47
CA ALA A 43 -14.08 -8.09 -40.61
C ALA A 43 -15.20 -7.41 -39.80
N ALA A 44 -16.36 -7.15 -40.42
CA ALA A 44 -17.53 -6.58 -39.74
C ALA A 44 -18.11 -7.55 -38.69
N ALA A 45 -18.15 -8.84 -39.00
CA ALA A 45 -18.61 -9.88 -38.08
C ALA A 45 -17.65 -10.02 -36.88
N ALA A 46 -16.34 -10.03 -37.12
CA ALA A 46 -15.32 -10.08 -36.06
C ALA A 46 -15.43 -8.87 -35.12
N SER A 47 -15.54 -7.65 -35.67
CA SER A 47 -15.73 -6.44 -34.85
C SER A 47 -17.02 -6.46 -34.02
N THR A 48 -18.12 -6.98 -34.59
CA THR A 48 -19.39 -7.11 -33.87
C THR A 48 -19.28 -8.14 -32.74
N GLN A 49 -18.56 -9.24 -32.96
CA GLN A 49 -18.30 -10.25 -31.94
C GLN A 49 -17.48 -9.69 -30.79
N GLU A 50 -16.35 -9.03 -31.07
CA GLU A 50 -15.53 -8.37 -30.04
C GLU A 50 -16.33 -7.35 -29.23
N ALA A 51 -17.15 -6.53 -29.90
CA ALA A 51 -18.02 -5.57 -29.22
C ALA A 51 -19.05 -6.27 -28.31
N THR A 52 -19.62 -7.39 -28.76
CA THR A 52 -20.58 -8.18 -27.98
C THR A 52 -19.91 -8.83 -26.77
N GLU A 53 -18.69 -9.35 -26.92
CA GLU A 53 -17.91 -9.95 -25.83
C GLU A 53 -17.55 -8.91 -24.77
N LEU A 54 -17.06 -7.73 -25.19
CA LEU A 54 -16.78 -6.62 -24.28
C LEU A 54 -18.04 -6.15 -23.55
N GLN A 55 -19.16 -6.02 -24.25
CA GLN A 55 -20.45 -5.68 -23.64
C GLN A 55 -20.89 -6.73 -22.63
N THR A 56 -20.76 -8.01 -22.97
CA THR A 56 -21.11 -9.13 -22.08
C THR A 56 -20.29 -9.07 -20.79
N ARG A 57 -18.99 -8.81 -20.91
CA ARG A 57 -18.10 -8.66 -19.76
C ARG A 57 -18.47 -7.45 -18.90
N LEU A 58 -18.68 -6.28 -19.52
CA LEU A 58 -19.10 -5.07 -18.82
C LEU A 58 -20.42 -5.26 -18.08
N GLU A 59 -21.38 -5.93 -18.71
CA GLU A 59 -22.67 -6.24 -18.10
C GLU A 59 -22.50 -7.19 -16.90
N ALA A 60 -21.63 -8.19 -17.00
CA ALA A 60 -21.31 -9.05 -15.86
C ALA A 60 -20.64 -8.28 -14.71
N GLU A 61 -19.69 -7.40 -15.02
CA GLU A 61 -19.03 -6.53 -14.04
C GLU A 61 -20.04 -5.59 -13.35
N ARG A 62 -20.99 -5.03 -14.12
CA ARG A 62 -22.08 -4.19 -13.62
C ARG A 62 -23.03 -4.96 -12.69
N GLN A 63 -23.37 -6.20 -13.02
CA GLN A 63 -24.21 -7.05 -12.16
C GLN A 63 -23.52 -7.39 -10.85
N VAL A 64 -22.20 -7.62 -10.87
CA VAL A 64 -21.42 -7.80 -9.64
C VAL A 64 -21.43 -6.53 -8.81
N ALA A 65 -21.19 -5.36 -9.41
CA ALA A 65 -21.24 -4.08 -8.71
C ALA A 65 -22.61 -3.84 -8.06
N ALA A 66 -23.70 -4.08 -8.80
CA ALA A 66 -25.07 -3.97 -8.27
C ALA A 66 -25.35 -4.94 -7.12
N ALA A 67 -24.82 -6.17 -7.16
CA ALA A 67 -24.96 -7.12 -6.06
C ALA A 67 -24.22 -6.66 -4.80
N LEU A 68 -23.05 -6.03 -4.96
CA LEU A 68 -22.26 -5.50 -3.84
C LEU A 68 -22.92 -4.28 -3.17
N THR A 69 -23.64 -3.45 -3.92
CA THR A 69 -24.33 -2.27 -3.36
C THR A 69 -25.76 -2.55 -2.91
N ALA A 70 -26.37 -3.64 -3.35
CA ALA A 70 -27.76 -4.00 -3.01
C ALA A 70 -28.10 -3.96 -1.50
N PRO A 71 -27.22 -4.37 -0.56
CA PRO A 71 -27.52 -4.29 0.88
C PRO A 71 -27.75 -2.86 1.38
N THR A 72 -27.13 -1.84 0.77
CA THR A 72 -27.29 -0.43 1.15
C THR A 72 -28.71 0.08 0.96
N ALA A 73 -29.52 -0.66 0.19
CA ALA A 73 -30.93 -0.35 0.00
C ALA A 73 -31.78 -0.64 1.25
N ARG A 74 -31.28 -1.42 2.20
CA ARG A 74 -32.03 -1.90 3.37
C ARG A 74 -31.58 -1.19 4.64
N ASP A 75 -32.53 -0.74 5.45
CA ASP A 75 -32.23 0.04 6.66
C ASP A 75 -31.56 -0.81 7.75
N ASP A 76 -31.89 -2.11 7.82
CA ASP A 76 -31.31 -3.06 8.78
C ASP A 76 -29.82 -3.32 8.56
N TRP A 77 -29.35 -3.20 7.32
CA TRP A 77 -27.93 -3.25 7.02
C TRP A 77 -27.19 -2.07 7.67
N TRP A 78 -27.73 -0.86 7.58
CA TRP A 78 -27.10 0.34 8.16
C TRP A 78 -26.99 0.31 9.68
N ASP A 79 -27.83 -0.48 10.36
CA ASP A 79 -27.78 -0.64 11.81
C ASP A 79 -26.63 -1.57 12.26
N THR A 80 -26.10 -2.39 11.36
CA THR A 80 -25.05 -3.38 11.64
C THR A 80 -23.79 -3.20 10.80
N ALA A 81 -23.84 -2.40 9.75
CA ALA A 81 -22.74 -2.16 8.83
C ALA A 81 -21.55 -1.51 9.52
N THR A 82 -20.36 -2.00 9.23
CA THR A 82 -19.12 -1.38 9.67
C THR A 82 -18.76 -0.19 8.78
N VAL A 83 -17.87 0.67 9.27
CA VAL A 83 -17.29 1.76 8.47
C VAL A 83 -16.63 1.24 7.19
N GLU A 84 -16.00 0.07 7.25
CA GLU A 84 -15.35 -0.56 6.10
C GLU A 84 -16.38 -1.07 5.07
N ASP A 85 -17.50 -1.63 5.52
CA ASP A 85 -18.59 -2.05 4.63
C ASP A 85 -19.20 -0.87 3.88
N VAL A 86 -19.43 0.24 4.60
CA VAL A 86 -19.96 1.49 4.02
C VAL A 86 -18.99 2.09 3.02
N THR A 87 -17.69 2.11 3.36
CA THR A 87 -16.62 2.61 2.50
C THR A 87 -16.54 1.78 1.21
N SER A 88 -16.52 0.46 1.34
CA SER A 88 -16.41 -0.45 0.19
C SER A 88 -17.63 -0.33 -0.74
N ALA A 89 -18.84 -0.27 -0.17
CA ALA A 89 -20.05 -0.08 -0.96
C ALA A 89 -20.06 1.28 -1.68
N TYR A 90 -19.55 2.34 -1.04
CA TYR A 90 -19.43 3.66 -1.66
C TYR A 90 -18.39 3.66 -2.80
N GLU A 91 -17.22 3.07 -2.60
CA GLU A 91 -16.18 2.98 -3.64
C GLU A 91 -16.72 2.29 -4.91
N VAL A 92 -17.45 1.19 -4.74
CA VAL A 92 -18.10 0.48 -5.85
C VAL A 92 -19.18 1.36 -6.51
N ALA A 93 -20.09 1.94 -5.74
CA ALA A 93 -21.17 2.75 -6.30
C ALA A 93 -20.63 4.00 -7.03
N HIS A 94 -19.62 4.65 -6.45
CA HIS A 94 -18.99 5.86 -6.97
C HIS A 94 -18.21 5.58 -8.25
N ALA A 95 -17.46 4.47 -8.32
CA ALA A 95 -16.70 4.09 -9.52
C ALA A 95 -17.58 3.89 -10.77
N TRP A 96 -18.84 3.51 -10.57
CA TRP A 96 -19.80 3.25 -11.65
C TRP A 96 -20.81 4.38 -11.86
N GLU A 97 -20.75 5.46 -11.06
CA GLU A 97 -21.81 6.46 -11.02
C GLU A 97 -22.00 7.18 -12.35
N ASP A 98 -20.97 7.30 -13.19
CA ASP A 98 -21.07 7.95 -14.50
C ASP A 98 -21.80 7.10 -15.55
N ILE A 99 -21.74 5.78 -15.40
CA ILE A 99 -22.16 4.82 -16.43
C ILE A 99 -23.50 4.16 -16.06
N ASP A 100 -23.74 3.87 -14.77
CA ASP A 100 -24.95 3.21 -14.30
C ASP A 100 -25.78 4.13 -13.36
N HIS A 101 -27.01 4.43 -13.78
CA HIS A 101 -27.93 5.30 -13.05
C HIS A 101 -28.44 4.71 -11.73
N THR A 102 -28.50 3.38 -11.61
CA THR A 102 -28.89 2.68 -10.37
C THR A 102 -27.77 2.79 -9.34
N LEU A 103 -26.52 2.56 -9.75
CA LEU A 103 -25.35 2.71 -8.89
C LEU A 103 -25.10 4.17 -8.51
N ARG A 104 -25.38 5.12 -9.41
CA ARG A 104 -25.40 6.55 -9.07
C ARG A 104 -26.40 6.87 -7.95
N ARG A 105 -27.60 6.30 -8.02
CA ARG A 105 -28.61 6.50 -6.97
C ARG A 105 -28.14 5.90 -5.65
N ASP A 106 -27.52 4.73 -5.68
CA ASP A 106 -26.97 4.08 -4.50
C ASP A 106 -25.83 4.92 -3.89
N ALA A 107 -24.91 5.45 -4.70
CA ALA A 107 -23.86 6.38 -4.27
C ALA A 107 -24.43 7.64 -3.59
N MET A 108 -25.47 8.25 -4.18
CA MET A 108 -26.17 9.40 -3.60
C MET A 108 -26.84 9.05 -2.27
N ARG A 109 -27.48 7.88 -2.18
CA ARG A 109 -28.08 7.41 -0.93
C ARG A 109 -27.01 7.23 0.15
N ILE A 110 -25.91 6.59 -0.18
CA ILE A 110 -24.79 6.38 0.76
C ILE A 110 -24.24 7.73 1.24
N ARG A 111 -24.06 8.72 0.36
CA ARG A 111 -23.68 10.10 0.76
C ARG A 111 -24.65 10.70 1.76
N ASN A 112 -25.95 10.58 1.52
CA ASN A 112 -26.97 11.13 2.40
C ASN A 112 -27.00 10.43 3.75
N GLU A 113 -26.95 9.09 3.78
CA GLU A 113 -26.93 8.30 5.02
C GLU A 113 -25.67 8.57 5.85
N VAL A 114 -24.50 8.61 5.22
CA VAL A 114 -23.24 8.88 5.91
C VAL A 114 -23.24 10.30 6.49
N SER A 115 -23.69 11.28 5.71
CA SER A 115 -23.82 12.66 6.20
C SER A 115 -24.81 12.76 7.37
N ALA A 116 -25.95 12.08 7.28
CA ALA A 116 -26.97 12.10 8.33
C ALA A 116 -26.52 11.40 9.63
N ARG A 117 -25.80 10.28 9.53
CA ARG A 117 -25.40 9.46 10.70
C ARG A 117 -24.10 9.92 11.34
N TYR A 118 -23.13 10.37 10.54
CA TYR A 118 -21.77 10.63 11.00
C TYR A 118 -21.34 12.10 10.86
N GLY A 119 -22.10 12.93 10.13
CA GLY A 119 -21.79 14.35 9.94
C GLY A 119 -20.56 14.62 9.06
N ILE A 120 -20.06 13.60 8.36
CA ILE A 120 -18.90 13.66 7.44
C ILE A 120 -19.33 13.25 6.03
N THR A 121 -18.46 13.46 5.04
CA THR A 121 -18.70 12.93 3.69
C THR A 121 -18.14 11.51 3.55
N PRO A 122 -18.71 10.65 2.68
CA PRO A 122 -18.09 9.36 2.39
C PRO A 122 -16.69 9.47 1.79
N ASP A 123 -16.37 10.57 1.12
CA ASP A 123 -15.04 10.82 0.56
C ASP A 123 -13.99 11.02 1.67
N ASP A 124 -14.38 11.63 2.81
CA ASP A 124 -13.51 11.70 3.98
C ASP A 124 -13.26 10.32 4.60
N LEU A 125 -14.28 9.45 4.55
CA LEU A 125 -14.24 8.09 5.07
C LEU A 125 -13.35 7.18 4.22
N THR A 126 -13.50 7.22 2.89
CA THR A 126 -12.63 6.49 1.96
C THR A 126 -11.20 6.99 2.04
N HIS A 127 -10.99 8.30 2.11
CA HIS A 127 -9.65 8.87 2.24
C HIS A 127 -8.97 8.36 3.52
N SER A 128 -9.65 8.45 4.67
CA SER A 128 -9.12 7.97 5.94
C SER A 128 -8.86 6.45 5.94
N GLY A 129 -9.78 5.67 5.35
CA GLY A 129 -9.63 4.22 5.18
C GLY A 129 -8.43 3.87 4.29
N SER A 130 -8.22 4.60 3.19
CA SER A 130 -7.10 4.39 2.27
C SER A 130 -5.75 4.64 2.93
N LEU A 131 -5.62 5.73 3.70
CA LEU A 131 -4.40 6.05 4.45
C LEU A 131 -4.09 4.98 5.51
N ASN A 132 -5.11 4.48 6.19
CA ASN A 132 -4.94 3.40 7.18
C ASN A 132 -4.47 2.10 6.52
N ARG A 133 -5.07 1.70 5.39
CA ARG A 133 -4.65 0.51 4.63
C ARG A 133 -3.21 0.61 4.13
N GLU A 134 -2.82 1.79 3.63
CA GLU A 134 -1.45 2.03 3.18
C GLU A 134 -0.45 1.98 4.33
N ALA A 135 -0.79 2.57 5.49
CA ALA A 135 0.04 2.48 6.68
C ALA A 135 0.20 1.03 7.18
N ASP A 136 -0.86 0.22 7.12
CA ASP A 136 -0.80 -1.19 7.52
C ASP A 136 -0.01 -2.04 6.52
N ALA A 137 -0.10 -1.75 5.22
CA ALA A 137 0.72 -2.37 4.19
C ALA A 137 2.21 -2.06 4.40
N GLN A 138 2.58 -0.79 4.64
CA GLN A 138 3.96 -0.39 4.93
C GLN A 138 4.49 -1.08 6.20
N ARG A 139 3.65 -1.22 7.24
CA ARG A 139 4.02 -1.97 8.46
C ARG A 139 4.21 -3.46 8.18
N ALA A 140 3.41 -4.05 7.30
CA ALA A 140 3.54 -5.45 6.92
C ALA A 140 4.83 -5.71 6.13
N GLU A 141 5.15 -4.82 5.18
CA GLU A 141 6.41 -4.85 4.42
C GLU A 141 7.63 -4.68 5.33
N ALA A 142 7.61 -3.69 6.23
CA ALA A 142 8.67 -3.51 7.22
C ALA A 142 8.87 -4.75 8.12
N ARG A 143 7.79 -5.48 8.46
CA ARG A 143 7.90 -6.75 9.20
C ARG A 143 8.52 -7.86 8.37
N GLN A 144 8.25 -7.91 7.06
CA GLN A 144 8.86 -8.87 6.15
C GLN A 144 10.34 -8.59 5.95
N ASP A 145 10.72 -7.32 5.80
CA ASP A 145 12.11 -6.90 5.67
C ASP A 145 12.91 -7.22 6.94
N VAL A 146 12.35 -6.91 8.11
CA VAL A 146 12.97 -7.30 9.40
C VAL A 146 13.05 -8.82 9.52
N GLY A 147 12.01 -9.56 9.13
CA GLY A 147 12.02 -11.02 9.13
C GLY A 147 13.08 -11.62 8.20
N ALA A 148 13.24 -11.07 7.00
CA ALA A 148 14.25 -11.45 6.02
C ALA A 148 15.67 -11.11 6.53
N ALA A 149 15.87 -9.92 7.09
CA ALA A 149 17.15 -9.51 7.68
C ALA A 149 17.54 -10.40 8.88
N VAL A 150 16.57 -10.76 9.73
CA VAL A 150 16.79 -11.69 10.85
C VAL A 150 17.11 -13.10 10.35
N ALA A 151 16.43 -13.58 9.32
CA ALA A 151 16.72 -14.89 8.71
C ALA A 151 18.12 -14.94 8.09
N MET A 152 18.51 -13.92 7.33
CA MET A 152 19.87 -13.80 6.76
C MET A 152 20.95 -13.70 7.85
N SER A 153 20.66 -13.01 8.96
CA SER A 153 21.56 -12.90 10.11
C SER A 153 21.69 -14.22 10.87
N ALA A 154 20.61 -14.98 11.01
CA ALA A 154 20.62 -16.30 11.63
C ALA A 154 21.39 -17.33 10.79
N ASP A 155 21.25 -17.27 9.46
CA ASP A 155 21.98 -18.12 8.52
C ASP A 155 23.49 -17.80 8.54
N SER A 156 23.84 -16.51 8.58
CA SER A 156 25.24 -16.07 8.73
C SER A 156 25.84 -16.43 10.10
N ALA A 157 25.04 -16.44 11.16
CA ALA A 157 25.47 -16.87 12.49
C ALA A 157 25.67 -18.39 12.57
N ALA A 158 24.87 -19.18 11.84
CA ALA A 158 25.04 -20.62 11.73
C ALA A 158 26.30 -21.01 10.94
N ASP A 159 26.72 -20.20 9.97
CA ASP A 159 27.97 -20.40 9.22
C ASP A 159 29.24 -20.11 10.07
N LEU A 160 29.13 -19.22 11.07
CA LEU A 160 30.24 -18.87 11.97
C LEU A 160 30.44 -19.85 13.14
N THR A 161 29.46 -20.70 13.46
CA THR A 161 29.53 -21.63 14.60
C THR A 161 30.19 -22.98 14.28
N ASP A 162 30.56 -23.24 13.03
CA ASP A 162 31.36 -24.43 12.63
C ASP A 162 32.86 -24.31 13.04
N GLY A 163 33.31 -23.11 13.42
CA GLY A 163 34.65 -22.86 13.96
C GLY A 163 34.64 -22.74 15.48
N GLY A 164 34.65 -23.87 16.19
CA GLY A 164 34.62 -23.91 17.66
C GLY A 164 35.78 -23.16 18.32
N HIS A 165 35.56 -21.91 18.74
CA HIS A 165 36.17 -21.19 19.87
C HIS A 165 35.62 -19.75 20.07
N ALA A 166 34.42 -19.42 19.58
CA ALA A 166 33.94 -18.03 19.49
C ALA A 166 32.96 -17.57 20.59
N ASP A 167 32.62 -18.39 21.59
CA ASP A 167 31.49 -18.11 22.48
C ASP A 167 31.68 -16.88 23.39
N SER A 168 32.93 -16.57 23.78
CA SER A 168 33.26 -15.40 24.61
C SER A 168 33.36 -14.10 23.81
N ASP A 169 33.91 -14.16 22.61
CA ASP A 169 34.13 -12.99 21.76
C ASP A 169 32.82 -12.56 21.08
N TYR A 170 31.95 -13.52 20.74
CA TYR A 170 30.62 -13.25 20.19
C TYR A 170 29.71 -12.58 21.22
N GLN A 171 29.69 -13.08 22.47
CA GLN A 171 28.96 -12.44 23.57
C GLN A 171 29.45 -11.02 23.83
N SER A 172 30.76 -10.79 23.82
CA SER A 172 31.35 -9.45 24.02
C SER A 172 31.09 -8.50 22.84
N ALA A 173 31.10 -9.00 21.61
CA ALA A 173 30.81 -8.22 20.41
C ALA A 173 29.32 -7.87 20.28
N VAL A 174 28.42 -8.78 20.66
CA VAL A 174 26.97 -8.53 20.70
C VAL A 174 26.63 -7.56 21.83
N GLN A 175 27.23 -7.69 23.02
CA GLN A 175 27.02 -6.76 24.13
C GLN A 175 27.62 -5.37 23.84
N GLY A 176 28.79 -5.31 23.19
CA GLY A 176 29.39 -4.05 22.72
C GLY A 176 28.55 -3.37 21.64
N ARG A 177 27.94 -4.15 20.74
CA ARG A 177 27.00 -3.63 19.72
C ARG A 177 25.68 -3.18 20.32
N GLU A 178 25.06 -3.93 21.24
CA GLU A 178 23.83 -3.50 21.93
C GLU A 178 24.05 -2.24 22.77
N ALA A 179 25.20 -2.14 23.46
CA ALA A 179 25.56 -0.93 24.20
C ALA A 179 25.82 0.27 23.26
N ALA A 180 26.49 0.05 22.13
CA ALA A 180 26.71 1.09 21.11
C ALA A 180 25.41 1.52 20.39
N LEU A 181 24.41 0.65 20.32
CA LEU A 181 23.07 0.98 19.81
C LEU A 181 22.21 1.71 20.86
N TRP A 182 22.46 1.48 22.16
CA TRP A 182 21.76 2.15 23.26
C TRP A 182 22.35 3.54 23.59
N ASP A 183 23.64 3.79 23.36
CA ASP A 183 24.27 5.12 23.39
C ASP A 183 24.73 5.54 21.98
N SER A 184 23.76 5.81 21.10
CA SER A 184 24.07 6.40 19.80
C SER A 184 24.31 7.90 19.96
N ALA A 185 25.42 8.41 19.38
CA ALA A 185 25.72 9.85 19.34
C ALA A 185 24.56 10.68 18.78
N GLU A 186 23.81 10.08 17.85
CA GLU A 186 22.62 10.64 17.21
C GLU A 186 21.49 10.95 18.20
N ARG A 187 21.29 10.10 19.21
CA ARG A 187 20.28 10.32 20.26
C ARG A 187 20.68 11.48 21.17
N ARG A 188 21.98 11.64 21.43
CA ARG A 188 22.54 12.74 22.22
C ARG A 188 22.43 14.08 21.47
N GLU A 189 22.64 14.06 20.17
CA GLU A 189 22.49 15.24 19.31
C GLU A 189 21.02 15.67 19.19
N GLN A 190 20.08 14.73 19.05
CA GLN A 190 18.65 15.03 19.08
C GLN A 190 18.20 15.60 20.42
N MET A 191 18.64 15.02 21.55
CA MET A 191 18.30 15.56 22.86
C MET A 191 18.89 16.96 23.09
N ALA A 192 20.11 17.22 22.63
CA ALA A 192 20.71 18.55 22.71
C ALA A 192 19.95 19.57 21.83
N SER A 193 19.52 19.15 20.63
CA SER A 193 18.70 19.96 19.72
C SER A 193 17.35 20.33 20.33
N ASP A 194 16.68 19.38 21.00
CA ASP A 194 15.38 19.62 21.63
C ASP A 194 15.45 20.60 22.82
N LEU A 195 16.63 20.70 23.45
CA LEU A 195 16.85 21.60 24.59
C LEU A 195 17.31 23.01 24.16
N GLN A 196 17.71 23.19 22.91
CA GLN A 196 18.08 24.51 22.38
C GLN A 196 16.86 25.42 22.33
N GLY A 197 16.93 26.54 23.06
CA GLY A 197 15.84 27.52 23.18
C GLY A 197 14.96 27.34 24.43
N VAL A 198 15.10 26.22 25.15
CA VAL A 198 14.39 25.95 26.41
C VAL A 198 15.33 25.99 27.63
N ALA A 199 16.58 25.59 27.45
CA ALA A 199 17.63 25.62 28.48
C ALA A 199 18.83 26.46 28.03
N SER A 200 19.59 27.00 28.99
CA SER A 200 20.84 27.71 28.67
C SER A 200 21.93 26.74 28.19
N ALA A 201 22.89 27.23 27.42
CA ALA A 201 23.97 26.39 26.86
C ALA A 201 24.78 25.66 27.96
N GLU A 202 24.95 26.28 29.13
CA GLU A 202 25.66 25.71 30.27
C GLU A 202 24.84 24.60 30.96
N GLU A 203 23.52 24.74 31.02
CA GLU A 203 22.62 23.69 31.55
C GLU A 203 22.52 22.49 30.61
N ILE A 204 22.52 22.74 29.30
CA ILE A 204 22.57 21.66 28.30
C ILE A 204 23.87 20.88 28.47
N ASP A 205 25.02 21.56 28.57
CA ASP A 205 26.33 20.90 28.72
C ASP A 205 26.43 20.07 30.01
N VAL A 206 25.97 20.61 31.15
CA VAL A 206 25.90 19.88 32.42
C VAL A 206 24.99 18.66 32.31
N ARG A 207 23.86 18.77 31.61
CA ARG A 207 22.92 17.67 31.41
C ARG A 207 23.51 16.57 30.52
N MET A 208 24.20 16.95 29.45
CA MET A 208 24.89 16.02 28.55
C MET A 208 26.04 15.29 29.25
N LEU A 209 26.76 15.97 30.15
CA LEU A 209 27.81 15.38 30.97
C LEU A 209 27.26 14.35 31.96
N VAL A 210 26.13 14.66 32.61
CA VAL A 210 25.46 13.75 33.54
C VAL A 210 24.88 12.53 32.82
N ASP A 211 24.34 12.70 31.61
CA ASP A 211 23.79 11.62 30.80
C ASP A 211 24.89 10.62 30.38
N THR A 212 26.04 11.14 29.97
CA THR A 212 27.24 10.34 29.67
C THR A 212 27.73 9.57 30.91
N GLY A 213 27.65 10.18 32.10
CA GLY A 213 28.02 9.54 33.38
C GLY A 213 27.02 8.49 33.88
N ASN A 214 25.76 8.57 33.47
CA ASN A 214 24.68 7.64 33.85
C ASN A 214 24.45 6.51 32.83
N ALA A 215 25.27 6.40 31.79
CA ALA A 215 25.19 5.38 30.75
C ALA A 215 25.59 3.95 31.21
N LYS A 216 25.17 3.53 32.41
CA LYS A 216 25.24 2.13 32.82
C LYS A 216 23.91 1.43 32.49
N PRO A 217 23.92 0.31 31.75
CA PRO A 217 22.70 -0.36 31.33
C PRO A 217 21.92 -0.86 32.55
N ALA A 218 20.57 -0.80 32.46
CA ALA A 218 19.63 -1.09 33.55
C ALA A 218 19.78 -2.47 34.22
N ARG A 219 20.58 -3.38 33.66
CA ARG A 219 20.90 -4.70 34.22
C ARG A 219 21.99 -4.65 35.30
N GLU A 220 22.85 -3.63 35.29
CA GLU A 220 23.80 -3.39 36.40
C GLU A 220 23.10 -2.86 37.66
N ALA A 221 21.95 -2.20 37.51
CA ALA A 221 21.16 -1.69 38.64
C ALA A 221 20.40 -2.80 39.41
N VAL A 222 20.29 -4.01 38.86
CA VAL A 222 19.51 -5.11 39.45
C VAL A 222 20.32 -6.37 39.77
N ASN A 223 21.66 -6.29 39.74
CA ASN A 223 22.52 -7.38 40.17
C ASN A 223 23.12 -7.06 41.56
N PRO A 224 22.58 -7.58 42.68
CA PRO A 224 23.02 -7.20 44.02
C PRO A 224 24.42 -7.73 44.41
N ARG A 225 25.22 -8.25 43.47
CA ARG A 225 26.52 -8.88 43.78
C ARG A 225 27.76 -8.05 43.41
N VAL A 226 27.62 -6.90 42.75
CA VAL A 226 28.74 -5.96 42.51
C VAL A 226 28.35 -4.54 42.90
N ALA A 227 27.59 -4.38 44.00
CA ALA A 227 27.54 -3.12 44.72
C ALA A 227 28.78 -3.02 45.64
N GLY A 228 29.95 -2.95 45.02
CA GLY A 228 31.23 -2.79 45.69
C GLY A 228 31.96 -1.58 45.14
N SER A 229 32.02 -0.52 45.97
CA SER A 229 32.80 0.72 45.80
C SER A 229 32.13 1.87 45.05
N GLY A 230 31.60 2.84 45.82
CA GLY A 230 31.16 4.15 45.32
C GLY A 230 30.22 4.89 46.26
N SER A 231 30.76 5.37 47.38
CA SER A 231 30.20 6.34 48.38
C SER A 231 28.68 6.40 48.59
N SER A 232 28.23 5.78 49.69
CA SER A 232 26.97 6.13 50.36
C SER A 232 26.96 7.62 50.75
N PRO A 233 25.85 8.36 50.54
CA PRO A 233 25.65 9.65 51.20
C PRO A 233 25.47 9.42 52.71
N GLU A 234 26.25 10.14 53.52
CA GLU A 234 26.14 10.09 54.98
C GLU A 234 24.70 10.43 55.45
N PRO A 235 24.15 9.69 56.42
CA PRO A 235 22.89 10.06 57.05
C PRO A 235 23.09 11.33 57.89
N VAL A 236 22.43 12.42 57.49
CA VAL A 236 22.33 13.65 58.29
C VAL A 236 21.69 13.29 59.63
N LYS A 237 22.44 13.54 60.71
CA LYS A 237 22.07 13.24 62.09
C LYS A 237 20.71 13.84 62.46
N ALA A 238 19.81 13.00 62.95
CA ALA A 238 18.65 13.45 63.72
C ALA A 238 19.10 14.15 65.02
N PRO A 239 18.55 15.33 65.38
CA PRO A 239 18.88 15.97 66.65
C PRO A 239 18.23 15.23 67.83
N LYS A 240 19.04 14.92 68.83
CA LYS A 240 18.68 14.21 70.06
C LYS A 240 18.30 15.21 71.18
N VAL A 241 17.02 15.19 71.54
CA VAL A 241 16.41 15.32 72.88
C VAL A 241 16.78 16.51 73.79
N ALA A 242 15.74 17.22 74.26
CA ALA A 242 15.70 17.73 75.64
C ALA A 242 14.35 17.38 76.29
N GLN A 243 14.43 16.71 77.44
CA GLN A 243 13.29 16.34 78.28
C GLN A 243 12.93 17.46 79.27
N ARG A 244 11.66 17.40 79.72
CA ARG A 244 11.05 17.83 81.01
C ARG A 244 10.59 19.29 81.14
N PRO A 245 9.64 19.60 82.08
CA PRO A 245 8.87 18.72 82.97
C PRO A 245 7.34 18.96 82.98
N THR A 246 6.66 18.02 83.62
CA THR A 246 5.28 18.06 84.12
C THR A 246 4.96 19.29 84.98
N GLN A 247 3.86 20.00 84.69
CA GLN A 247 3.00 20.60 85.73
C GLN A 247 1.52 20.54 85.32
N ARG A 248 0.75 19.82 86.12
CA ARG A 248 -0.68 20.03 86.44
C ARG A 248 -0.69 20.72 87.83
N PRO A 249 -1.78 21.23 88.42
CA PRO A 249 -3.17 21.33 87.96
C PRO A 249 -3.89 22.66 88.36
N SER A 250 -5.23 22.64 88.27
CA SER A 250 -6.25 23.48 88.94
C SER A 250 -6.72 24.66 88.07
N ARG A 251 -8.02 24.93 87.90
CA ARG A 251 -9.20 24.63 88.72
C ARG A 251 -10.45 24.65 87.83
#